data_AF-A0A2W5TSA9-F1
#
_entry.id   AF-A0A2W5TSA9-F1
#
_cell.length_a   1.000
_cell.length_b   1.000
_cell.length_c   1.000
_cell.angle_alpha   90.00
_cell.angle_beta   90.00
_cell.angle_gamma   90.00
#
_symmetry.space_group_name_H-M   'P 1'
#
loop_
_entity.id
_entity.type
_entity.pdbx_description
1 polymer ?
#
loop_
_entity_poly.entity_id
_entity_poly.type
_entity_poly.pdbx_seq_one_letter_code
_entity_poly.pdbx_strand_id
1 'polypeptide(L)'
;MNGFVDLTCGERVLRVDRSICELATGRVYWRQFETHGEPALTVRRHDTLDGTAISAPLGDCVFRRDDEASLAVQVEDGLYRGELVLRLAWYLCATAQGAVLIHASAVKAGDAALVACGKSGDGKSTLSRLSVEAGLTLLTDEVVLLFPDGRVSGSPFRSDFEHAGAPGLVRAKYFVALHKAPHEEMLALSPLEAVQLAMSQCFDVAEVALPRLEVRRRLLSFLSNVEPRTFSFRKAADAGHFVKKALSASP
;
A
#
# COMPACT_ATOMS: atom_id res chain seq x y z
N MET A 1 -1.04 -27.85 13.18
CA MET A 1 -0.75 -26.40 13.24
C MET A 1 -1.47 -25.75 12.07
N ASN A 2 -2.24 -24.68 12.29
CA ASN A 2 -3.05 -24.07 11.23
C ASN A 2 -2.17 -23.68 10.04
N GLY A 3 -2.44 -24.30 8.88
CA GLY A 3 -1.73 -24.06 7.61
C GLY A 3 -2.00 -22.69 6.98
N PHE A 4 -2.66 -21.78 7.71
CA PHE A 4 -3.05 -20.47 7.23
C PHE A 4 -2.66 -19.37 8.23
N VAL A 5 -2.53 -18.16 7.70
CA VAL A 5 -2.37 -16.90 8.42
C VAL A 5 -3.46 -15.95 7.94
N ASP A 6 -4.14 -15.28 8.86
CA ASP A 6 -5.15 -14.27 8.56
C ASP A 6 -4.51 -12.90 8.65
N LEU A 7 -4.60 -12.11 7.58
CA LEU A 7 -3.96 -10.79 7.44
C LEU A 7 -5.03 -9.72 7.23
N THR A 8 -4.88 -8.57 7.86
CA THR A 8 -5.76 -7.42 7.63
C THR A 8 -5.38 -6.69 6.34
N CYS A 9 -6.36 -6.45 5.47
CA CYS A 9 -6.23 -5.70 4.23
C CYS A 9 -7.40 -4.71 4.13
N GLY A 10 -7.20 -3.47 4.60
CA GLY A 10 -8.28 -2.51 4.76
C GLY A 10 -9.26 -2.96 5.86
N GLU A 11 -10.51 -3.17 5.49
CA GLU A 11 -11.57 -3.68 6.38
C GLU A 11 -11.73 -5.20 6.32
N ARG A 12 -11.02 -5.86 5.40
CA ARG A 12 -11.21 -7.29 5.12
C ARG A 12 -10.07 -8.14 5.66
N VAL A 13 -10.40 -9.39 5.96
CA VAL A 13 -9.43 -10.43 6.29
C VAL A 13 -9.03 -11.18 5.02
N LEU A 14 -7.73 -11.21 4.76
CA LEU A 14 -7.08 -12.01 3.74
C LEU A 14 -6.46 -13.25 4.40
N ARG A 15 -7.02 -14.43 4.16
CA ARG A 15 -6.44 -15.69 4.64
C ARG A 15 -5.44 -16.22 3.63
N VAL A 16 -4.22 -16.50 4.06
CA VAL A 16 -3.14 -16.93 3.17
C VAL A 16 -2.51 -18.21 3.70
N ASP A 17 -2.25 -19.17 2.82
CA ASP A 17 -1.44 -20.34 3.13
C ASP A 17 -0.11 -19.89 3.75
N ARG A 18 0.21 -20.43 4.93
CA ARG A 18 1.37 -20.01 5.72
C ARG A 18 2.68 -20.16 4.92
N SER A 19 2.78 -21.18 4.07
CA SER A 19 3.96 -21.39 3.24
C SER A 19 4.26 -20.21 2.31
N ILE A 20 3.23 -19.51 1.81
CA ILE A 20 3.39 -18.32 0.96
C ILE A 20 3.96 -17.16 1.78
N CYS A 21 3.45 -16.94 2.99
CA CYS A 21 3.97 -15.93 3.91
C CYS A 21 5.43 -16.20 4.28
N GLU A 22 5.79 -17.46 4.50
CA GLU A 22 7.16 -17.89 4.79
C GLU A 22 8.09 -17.61 3.60
N LEU A 23 7.69 -17.96 2.37
CA LEU A 23 8.44 -17.64 1.15
C LEU A 23 8.61 -16.14 0.88
N ALA A 24 7.71 -15.30 1.41
CA ALA A 24 7.79 -13.85 1.30
C ALA A 24 8.67 -13.18 2.38
N THR A 25 9.13 -13.95 3.37
CA THR A 25 9.90 -13.44 4.51
C THR A 25 11.15 -12.71 4.04
N GLY A 26 11.44 -11.59 4.69
CA GLY A 26 12.58 -10.71 4.39
C GLY A 26 12.19 -9.51 3.54
N ARG A 27 11.25 -9.64 2.60
CA ARG A 27 10.67 -8.49 1.86
C ARG A 27 9.26 -8.11 2.28
N VAL A 28 8.57 -9.00 2.99
CA VAL A 28 7.21 -8.75 3.48
C VAL A 28 7.15 -8.93 4.99
N TYR A 29 6.67 -7.92 5.70
CA TYR A 29 6.54 -7.91 7.17
C TYR A 29 5.10 -8.20 7.60
N TRP A 30 4.58 -9.34 7.17
CA TRP A 30 3.18 -9.73 7.31
C TRP A 30 2.73 -9.94 8.77
N ARG A 31 3.63 -10.24 9.70
CA ARG A 31 3.28 -10.51 11.10
C ARG A 31 2.59 -9.33 11.80
N GLN A 32 2.94 -8.10 11.45
CA GLN A 32 2.26 -6.92 12.00
C GLN A 32 0.82 -6.78 11.49
N PHE A 33 0.49 -7.44 10.39
CA PHE A 33 -0.84 -7.43 9.78
C PHE A 33 -1.67 -8.64 10.19
N GLU A 34 -1.15 -9.53 11.05
CA GLU A 34 -1.93 -10.66 11.57
C GLU A 34 -3.20 -10.17 12.26
N THR A 35 -4.30 -10.85 11.98
CA THR A 35 -5.63 -10.54 12.52
C THR A 35 -6.44 -11.82 12.68
N HIS A 36 -7.67 -11.70 13.15
CA HIS A 36 -8.64 -12.78 13.21
C HIS A 36 -9.98 -12.30 12.66
N GLY A 37 -10.68 -13.18 11.94
CA GLY A 37 -12.03 -12.88 11.44
C GLY A 37 -12.43 -13.81 10.29
N GLU A 38 -13.59 -13.53 9.71
CA GLU A 38 -14.08 -14.24 8.53
C GLU A 38 -13.29 -13.78 7.29
N PRO A 39 -12.66 -14.70 6.53
CA PRO A 39 -11.86 -14.31 5.38
C PRO A 39 -12.74 -13.92 4.20
N ALA A 40 -12.49 -12.73 3.66
CA ALA A 40 -13.11 -12.29 2.42
C ALA A 40 -12.40 -12.84 1.17
N LEU A 41 -11.14 -13.25 1.31
CA LEU A 41 -10.35 -13.92 0.29
C LEU A 41 -9.45 -14.95 0.96
N THR A 42 -9.42 -16.17 0.43
CA THR A 42 -8.51 -17.23 0.87
C THR A 42 -7.55 -17.63 -0.25
N VAL A 43 -6.26 -17.53 0.00
CA VAL A 43 -5.18 -17.88 -0.91
C VAL A 43 -4.60 -19.23 -0.52
N ARG A 44 -4.56 -20.18 -1.48
CA ARG A 44 -4.02 -21.53 -1.28
C ARG A 44 -2.88 -21.81 -2.23
N ARG A 45 -1.82 -22.40 -1.71
CA ARG A 45 -0.69 -22.87 -2.52
C ARG A 45 -0.96 -24.29 -3.02
N HIS A 46 -0.63 -24.55 -4.27
CA HIS A 46 -0.69 -25.85 -4.92
C HIS A 46 0.66 -26.16 -5.57
N ASP A 47 1.05 -27.43 -5.58
CA ASP A 47 2.28 -27.89 -6.23
C ASP A 47 2.20 -27.73 -7.75
N THR A 48 1.03 -28.06 -8.30
CA THR A 48 0.70 -27.93 -9.72
C THR A 48 -0.66 -27.27 -9.86
N LEU A 49 -0.75 -26.27 -10.74
CA LEU A 49 -1.98 -25.55 -11.03
C LEU A 49 -2.07 -25.27 -12.52
N ASP A 50 -3.22 -25.61 -13.11
CA ASP A 50 -3.60 -25.08 -14.41
C ASP A 50 -4.32 -23.74 -14.20
N GLY A 51 -3.83 -22.68 -14.83
CA GLY A 51 -4.28 -21.32 -14.58
C GLY A 51 -3.55 -20.27 -15.41
N THR A 52 -3.75 -19.02 -15.06
CA THR A 52 -3.11 -17.88 -15.72
C THR A 52 -1.72 -17.68 -15.15
N ALA A 53 -0.71 -17.67 -16.03
CA ALA A 53 0.66 -17.36 -15.64
C ALA A 53 0.90 -15.85 -15.61
N ILE A 54 1.58 -15.38 -14.56
CA ILE A 54 2.11 -14.02 -14.42
C ILE A 54 3.62 -14.15 -14.32
N SER A 55 4.34 -13.35 -15.10
CA SER A 55 5.79 -13.17 -14.99
C SER A 55 6.11 -11.71 -14.66
N ALA A 56 6.86 -11.50 -13.58
CA ALA A 56 7.23 -10.17 -13.09
C ALA A 56 8.68 -10.18 -12.57
N PRO A 57 9.31 -9.01 -12.32
CA PRO A 57 10.64 -8.95 -11.72
C PRO A 57 10.79 -9.68 -10.37
N LEU A 58 9.66 -9.90 -9.67
CA LEU A 58 9.61 -10.64 -8.40
C LEU A 58 9.57 -12.17 -8.59
N GLY A 59 9.39 -12.65 -9.82
CA GLY A 59 9.31 -14.06 -10.19
C GLY A 59 8.07 -14.39 -10.99
N ASP A 60 7.80 -15.69 -11.08
CA ASP A 60 6.68 -16.25 -11.80
C ASP A 60 5.66 -16.85 -10.83
N CYS A 61 4.39 -16.76 -11.21
CA CYS A 61 3.28 -17.34 -10.47
C CYS A 61 2.21 -17.80 -11.46
N VAL A 62 1.67 -19.00 -11.27
CA VAL A 62 0.42 -19.40 -11.91
C VAL A 62 -0.70 -19.19 -10.91
N PHE A 63 -1.81 -18.59 -11.31
CA PHE A 63 -2.96 -18.41 -10.44
C PHE A 63 -4.25 -18.82 -11.14
N ARG A 64 -5.22 -19.27 -10.35
CA ARG A 64 -6.58 -19.53 -10.80
C ARG A 64 -7.54 -18.97 -9.77
N ARG A 65 -8.56 -18.27 -10.27
CA ARG A 65 -9.61 -17.68 -9.45
C ARG A 65 -10.91 -18.39 -9.78
N ASP A 66 -11.36 -19.23 -8.86
CA ASP A 66 -12.59 -20.03 -9.02
C ASP A 66 -13.83 -19.17 -8.69
N ASP A 67 -13.71 -18.28 -7.72
CA ASP A 67 -14.74 -17.34 -7.29
C ASP A 67 -14.12 -16.05 -6.68
N GLU A 68 -14.95 -15.15 -6.16
CA GLU A 68 -14.46 -13.91 -5.57
C GLU A 68 -13.66 -14.11 -4.27
N ALA A 69 -13.91 -15.20 -3.54
CA ALA A 69 -13.40 -15.49 -2.21
C ALA A 69 -12.22 -16.49 -2.19
N SER A 70 -11.84 -17.05 -3.34
CA SER A 70 -10.81 -18.09 -3.44
C SER A 70 -9.78 -17.79 -4.53
N LEU A 71 -8.51 -17.87 -4.15
CA LEU A 71 -7.36 -17.76 -5.06
C LEU A 71 -6.45 -18.97 -4.89
N ALA A 72 -6.37 -19.82 -5.91
CA ALA A 72 -5.37 -20.88 -5.99
C ALA A 72 -4.11 -20.33 -6.67
N VAL A 73 -2.94 -20.66 -6.13
CA VAL A 73 -1.66 -20.26 -6.71
C VAL A 73 -0.68 -21.42 -6.76
N GLN A 74 0.14 -21.44 -7.79
CA GLN A 74 1.39 -22.19 -7.85
C GLN A 74 2.53 -21.18 -7.94
N VAL A 75 3.47 -21.32 -7.02
CA VAL A 75 4.68 -20.50 -6.95
C VAL A 75 5.83 -21.41 -6.57
N GLU A 76 6.97 -21.23 -7.25
CA GLU A 76 8.18 -21.98 -6.95
C GLU A 76 8.72 -21.66 -5.56
N ASP A 77 9.42 -22.63 -4.96
CA ASP A 77 10.20 -22.35 -3.77
C ASP A 77 11.35 -21.38 -4.09
N GLY A 78 11.70 -20.58 -3.10
CA GLY A 78 12.79 -19.62 -3.22
C GLY A 78 12.53 -18.38 -2.40
N LEU A 79 13.62 -17.72 -2.01
CA LEU A 79 13.55 -16.52 -1.22
C LEU A 79 12.79 -15.42 -2.00
N TYR A 80 11.83 -14.79 -1.32
CA TYR A 80 10.97 -13.71 -1.85
C TYR A 80 9.92 -14.12 -2.88
N ARG A 81 9.84 -15.39 -3.27
CA ARG A 81 8.87 -15.84 -4.29
C ARG A 81 7.41 -15.64 -3.88
N GLY A 82 7.13 -15.68 -2.57
CA GLY A 82 5.80 -15.40 -2.03
C GLY A 82 5.37 -13.94 -2.15
N GLU A 83 6.27 -12.99 -2.40
CA GLU A 83 5.92 -11.55 -2.46
C GLU A 83 4.95 -11.25 -3.61
N LEU A 84 5.19 -11.82 -4.80
CA LEU A 84 4.31 -11.61 -5.97
C LEU A 84 2.88 -12.07 -5.67
N VAL A 85 2.74 -13.24 -5.06
CA VAL A 85 1.45 -13.79 -4.64
C VAL A 85 0.76 -12.88 -3.63
N LEU A 86 1.49 -12.41 -2.62
CA LEU A 86 0.92 -11.50 -1.62
C LEU A 86 0.48 -10.18 -2.24
N ARG A 87 1.24 -9.62 -3.18
CA ARG A 87 0.86 -8.39 -3.92
C ARG A 87 -0.41 -8.59 -4.75
N LEU A 88 -0.52 -9.72 -5.46
CA LEU A 88 -1.74 -10.09 -6.19
C LEU A 88 -2.94 -10.23 -5.24
N ALA A 89 -2.77 -10.96 -4.14
CA ALA A 89 -3.83 -11.18 -3.16
C ALA A 89 -4.27 -9.86 -2.49
N TRP A 90 -3.32 -8.98 -2.17
CA TRP A 90 -3.61 -7.65 -1.64
C TRP A 90 -4.39 -6.80 -2.64
N TYR A 91 -3.99 -6.82 -3.92
CA TYR A 91 -4.66 -6.11 -5.00
C TYR A 91 -6.12 -6.57 -5.13
N LEU A 92 -6.36 -7.87 -5.23
CA LEU A 92 -7.72 -8.43 -5.35
C LEU A 92 -8.58 -8.11 -4.12
N CYS A 93 -8.04 -8.27 -2.92
CA CYS A 93 -8.78 -8.00 -1.68
C CYS A 93 -9.13 -6.51 -1.53
N ALA A 94 -8.20 -5.61 -1.84
CA ALA A 94 -8.39 -4.17 -1.72
C ALA A 94 -9.30 -3.60 -2.82
N THR A 95 -9.14 -4.03 -4.07
CA THR A 95 -9.97 -3.54 -5.19
C THR A 95 -11.43 -3.96 -5.07
N ALA A 96 -11.70 -5.12 -4.45
CA ALA A 96 -13.05 -5.56 -4.11
C ALA A 96 -13.71 -4.71 -3.00
N GLN A 97 -12.93 -3.88 -2.28
CA GLN A 97 -13.42 -2.85 -1.34
C GLN A 97 -13.55 -1.46 -2.00
N GLY A 98 -13.31 -1.35 -3.30
CA GLY A 98 -13.32 -0.07 -4.00
C GLY A 98 -12.00 0.70 -3.93
N ALA A 99 -10.96 0.17 -3.28
CA ALA A 99 -9.67 0.85 -3.17
C ALA A 99 -8.88 0.84 -4.50
N VAL A 100 -7.89 1.73 -4.59
CA VAL A 100 -6.80 1.72 -5.58
C VAL A 100 -5.48 1.59 -4.84
N LEU A 101 -4.53 0.83 -5.39
CA LEU A 101 -3.21 0.67 -4.82
C LEU A 101 -2.22 1.54 -5.59
N ILE A 102 -1.42 2.31 -4.88
CA ILE A 102 -0.37 3.13 -5.50
C ILE A 102 0.99 2.88 -4.83
N HIS A 103 2.06 3.01 -5.60
CA HIS A 103 3.41 3.07 -5.09
C HIS A 103 3.67 4.43 -4.41
N ALA A 104 3.51 4.44 -3.10
CA ALA A 104 3.57 5.62 -2.26
C ALA A 104 3.98 5.23 -0.85
N SER A 105 4.22 6.23 -0.01
CA SER A 105 4.39 6.04 1.43
C SER A 105 3.30 6.75 2.20
N ALA A 106 2.91 6.22 3.36
CA ALA A 106 1.93 6.85 4.23
C ALA A 106 2.35 6.79 5.70
N VAL A 107 2.19 7.90 6.39
CA VAL A 107 2.41 8.04 7.84
C VAL A 107 1.18 8.63 8.50
N LYS A 108 0.99 8.36 9.79
CA LYS A 108 -0.14 8.88 10.56
C LYS A 108 0.26 9.47 11.91
N ALA A 109 -0.56 10.40 12.38
CA ALA A 109 -0.61 10.88 13.75
C ALA A 109 -2.06 10.81 14.23
N GLY A 110 -2.34 9.95 15.24
CA GLY A 110 -3.72 9.66 15.64
C GLY A 110 -4.52 9.03 14.49
N ASP A 111 -5.63 9.69 14.13
CA ASP A 111 -6.58 9.27 13.09
C ASP A 111 -6.40 9.99 11.75
N ALA A 112 -5.36 10.83 11.64
CA ALA A 112 -5.03 11.58 10.43
C ALA A 112 -3.76 11.03 9.77
N ALA A 113 -3.81 10.81 8.46
CA ALA A 113 -2.69 10.34 7.66
C ALA A 113 -2.26 11.37 6.59
N LEU A 114 -0.98 11.28 6.23
CA LEU A 114 -0.42 11.92 5.05
C LEU A 114 0.05 10.82 4.09
N VAL A 115 -0.39 10.89 2.84
CA VAL A 115 0.09 10.06 1.74
C VAL A 115 1.11 10.86 0.94
N ALA A 116 2.34 10.38 0.86
CA ALA A 116 3.40 10.97 0.06
C ALA A 116 3.61 10.17 -1.23
N CYS A 117 3.36 10.84 -2.35
CA CYS A 117 3.43 10.29 -3.69
C CYS A 117 4.48 11.05 -4.52
N GLY A 118 5.15 10.34 -5.41
CA GLY A 118 6.28 10.88 -6.18
C GLY A 118 6.97 9.78 -6.97
N LYS A 119 7.78 10.19 -7.95
CA LYS A 119 8.63 9.30 -8.72
C LYS A 119 9.66 8.61 -7.82
N SER A 120 10.27 7.54 -8.31
CA SER A 120 11.41 6.93 -7.63
C SER A 120 12.52 7.97 -7.44
N GLY A 121 13.05 8.09 -6.23
CA GLY A 121 14.06 9.08 -5.88
C GLY A 121 13.55 10.43 -5.36
N ASP A 122 12.24 10.70 -5.37
CA ASP A 122 11.66 11.97 -4.87
C ASP A 122 11.68 12.09 -3.33
N GLY A 123 12.00 10.99 -2.64
CA GLY A 123 12.25 11.01 -1.19
C GLY A 123 11.13 10.44 -0.32
N LYS A 124 10.23 9.59 -0.86
CA LYS A 124 9.16 8.90 -0.11
C LYS A 124 9.67 8.17 1.14
N SER A 125 10.63 7.26 0.97
CA SER A 125 11.23 6.52 2.09
C SER A 125 12.01 7.43 3.04
N THR A 126 12.64 8.49 2.51
CA THR A 126 13.31 9.51 3.33
C THR A 126 12.32 10.25 4.22
N LEU A 127 11.20 10.73 3.67
CA LEU A 127 10.18 11.42 4.44
C LEU A 127 9.52 10.51 5.47
N SER A 128 9.27 9.25 5.10
CA SER A 128 8.73 8.23 6.00
C SER A 128 9.62 8.05 7.23
N ARG A 129 10.93 7.88 7.02
CA ARG A 129 11.92 7.77 8.10
C ARG A 129 11.95 8.99 8.99
N LEU A 130 12.07 10.19 8.41
CA LEU A 130 12.09 11.44 9.17
C LEU A 130 10.80 11.63 9.98
N SER A 131 9.65 11.20 9.45
CA SER A 131 8.37 11.23 10.15
C SER A 131 8.32 10.24 11.32
N VAL A 132 8.84 9.02 11.13
CA VAL A 132 8.95 8.02 12.21
C VAL A 132 9.89 8.52 13.31
N GLU A 133 11.03 9.11 12.96
CA GLU A 133 11.96 9.74 13.92
C GLU A 133 11.29 10.87 14.70
N ALA A 134 10.36 11.61 14.10
CA ALA A 134 9.53 12.61 14.77
C ALA A 134 8.39 12.01 15.62
N GLY A 135 8.24 10.69 15.64
CA GLY A 135 7.26 9.95 16.44
C GLY A 135 5.91 9.71 15.76
N LEU A 136 5.84 9.76 14.43
CA LEU A 136 4.66 9.30 13.68
C LEU A 136 4.69 7.78 13.50
N THR A 137 3.52 7.19 13.23
CA THR A 137 3.42 5.78 12.86
C THR A 137 3.51 5.63 11.34
N LEU A 138 4.39 4.76 10.86
CA LEU A 138 4.44 4.34 9.46
C LEU A 138 3.29 3.38 9.16
N LEU A 139 2.48 3.66 8.15
CA LEU A 139 1.50 2.71 7.61
C LEU A 139 2.18 1.78 6.59
N THR A 140 2.99 2.35 5.69
CA THR A 140 3.77 1.64 4.67
C THR A 140 4.68 2.64 3.96
N ASP A 141 5.79 2.18 3.40
CA ASP A 141 6.68 2.96 2.53
C ASP A 141 6.64 2.53 1.06
N GLU A 142 5.85 1.50 0.74
CA GLU A 142 5.85 0.84 -0.58
C GLU A 142 4.51 0.90 -1.31
N VAL A 143 3.42 0.39 -0.71
CA VAL A 143 2.10 0.31 -1.36
C VAL A 143 1.02 0.78 -0.42
N VAL A 144 0.37 1.89 -0.78
CA VAL A 144 -0.75 2.49 -0.03
C VAL A 144 -2.06 2.14 -0.73
N LEU A 145 -3.06 1.74 0.06
CA LEU A 145 -4.43 1.55 -0.40
C LEU A 145 -5.19 2.86 -0.22
N LEU A 146 -5.78 3.38 -1.28
CA LEU A 146 -6.58 4.60 -1.29
C LEU A 146 -8.06 4.23 -1.46
N PHE A 147 -8.89 4.53 -0.46
CA PHE A 147 -10.32 4.25 -0.48
C PHE A 147 -11.11 5.47 -0.98
N PRO A 148 -12.19 5.31 -1.76
CA PRO A 148 -12.95 6.43 -2.33
C PRO A 148 -13.47 7.46 -1.32
N ASP A 149 -13.63 7.08 -0.05
CA ASP A 149 -14.12 7.92 1.04
C ASP A 149 -13.03 8.72 1.78
N GLY A 150 -11.82 8.75 1.22
CA GLY A 150 -10.66 9.46 1.77
C GLY A 150 -9.88 8.68 2.81
N ARG A 151 -10.25 7.44 3.12
CA ARG A 151 -9.45 6.57 4.01
C ARG A 151 -8.27 5.97 3.28
N VAL A 152 -7.24 5.62 4.04
CA VAL A 152 -6.03 4.96 3.56
C VAL A 152 -5.60 3.83 4.49
N SER A 153 -4.99 2.80 3.91
CA SER A 153 -4.38 1.70 4.65
C SER A 153 -2.98 1.41 4.13
N GLY A 154 -2.11 0.98 5.05
CA GLY A 154 -0.82 0.40 4.75
C GLY A 154 -0.91 -1.00 4.15
N SER A 155 0.24 -1.52 3.73
CA SER A 155 0.46 -2.90 3.29
C SER A 155 1.75 -3.43 3.94
N PRO A 156 1.94 -4.75 4.02
CA PRO A 156 3.11 -5.37 4.66
C PRO A 156 4.38 -5.33 3.79
N PHE A 157 4.31 -4.75 2.59
CA PHE A 157 5.46 -4.60 1.70
C PHE A 157 6.35 -3.47 2.23
N ARG A 158 7.66 -3.65 2.13
CA ARG A 158 8.65 -2.68 2.63
C ARG A 158 9.82 -2.50 1.69
N SER A 159 10.35 -1.28 1.63
CA SER A 159 11.57 -0.98 0.88
C SER A 159 12.84 -1.24 1.71
N ASP A 160 12.71 -1.23 3.04
CA ASP A 160 13.80 -1.32 4.01
C ASP A 160 13.43 -2.24 5.19
N PHE A 161 14.41 -2.97 5.73
CA PHE A 161 14.23 -3.93 6.83
C PHE A 161 13.87 -3.26 8.16
N GLU A 162 14.38 -2.05 8.40
CA GLU A 162 14.20 -1.33 9.67
C GLU A 162 12.86 -0.56 9.73
N HIS A 163 12.22 -0.35 8.58
CA HIS A 163 11.02 0.48 8.42
C HIS A 163 9.80 -0.37 8.10
N ALA A 164 9.33 -1.16 9.07
CA ALA A 164 8.10 -1.92 8.93
C ALA A 164 6.85 -1.02 9.10
N GLY A 165 5.95 -1.07 8.11
CA GLY A 165 4.64 -0.43 8.20
C GLY A 165 3.68 -1.19 9.10
N ALA A 166 2.79 -0.48 9.78
CA ALA A 166 1.76 -1.05 10.65
C ALA A 166 0.39 -1.06 9.97
N PRO A 167 -0.51 -2.00 10.33
CA PRO A 167 -1.89 -1.95 9.86
C PRO A 167 -2.60 -0.72 10.40
N GLY A 168 -3.62 -0.26 9.67
CA GLY A 168 -4.49 0.80 10.12
C GLY A 168 -5.26 1.42 8.97
N LEU A 169 -6.57 1.57 9.15
CA LEU A 169 -7.45 2.25 8.22
C LEU A 169 -7.84 3.61 8.82
N VAL A 170 -7.27 4.68 8.29
CA VAL A 170 -7.40 6.04 8.84
C VAL A 170 -7.72 7.05 7.76
N ARG A 171 -8.24 8.23 8.13
CA ARG A 171 -8.54 9.28 7.15
C ARG A 171 -7.24 9.95 6.70
N ALA A 172 -7.04 10.06 5.39
CA ALA A 172 -5.99 10.91 4.87
C ALA A 172 -6.43 12.37 4.97
N LYS A 173 -5.60 13.18 5.63
CA LYS A 173 -5.74 14.64 5.62
C LYS A 173 -5.08 15.21 4.37
N TYR A 174 -3.90 14.70 4.01
CA TYR A 174 -3.11 15.19 2.90
C TYR A 174 -2.73 14.08 1.92
N PHE A 175 -2.80 14.41 0.63
CA PHE A 175 -2.09 13.71 -0.44
C PHE A 175 -1.04 14.67 -0.97
N VAL A 176 0.24 14.32 -0.87
CA VAL A 176 1.33 15.23 -1.19
C VAL A 176 2.18 14.75 -2.35
N ALA A 177 2.41 15.63 -3.33
CA ALA A 177 3.49 15.50 -4.29
C ALA A 177 4.80 15.99 -3.66
N LEU A 178 5.85 15.18 -3.69
CA LEU A 178 7.12 15.54 -3.06
C LEU A 178 8.00 16.40 -3.96
N HIS A 179 8.63 17.42 -3.37
CA HIS A 179 9.64 18.25 -4.01
C HIS A 179 10.83 18.45 -3.07
N LYS A 180 12.06 18.40 -3.61
CA LYS A 180 13.27 18.62 -2.82
C LYS A 180 13.55 20.12 -2.72
N ALA A 181 13.70 20.62 -1.50
CA ALA A 181 13.96 22.04 -1.25
C ALA A 181 14.85 22.22 -0.01
N PRO A 182 15.46 23.40 0.19
CA PRO A 182 16.20 23.70 1.42
C PRO A 182 15.28 24.16 2.59
N HIS A 183 13.95 24.04 2.43
CA HIS A 183 12.94 24.48 3.39
C HIS A 183 11.69 23.59 3.32
N GLU A 184 10.85 23.68 4.36
CA GLU A 184 9.58 22.97 4.49
C GLU A 184 8.44 23.90 4.09
N GLU A 185 7.70 23.53 3.05
CA GLU A 185 6.53 24.29 2.60
C GLU A 185 5.49 23.35 2.01
N MET A 186 4.22 23.57 2.37
CA MET A 186 3.09 22.82 1.84
C MET A 186 2.12 23.75 1.10
N LEU A 187 2.11 23.66 -0.23
CA LEU A 187 1.29 24.48 -1.11
C LEU A 187 0.13 23.66 -1.70
N ALA A 188 -0.91 24.32 -2.19
CA ALA A 188 -1.99 23.64 -2.89
C ALA A 188 -1.47 22.97 -4.17
N LEU A 189 -1.92 21.74 -4.44
CA LEU A 189 -1.70 21.02 -5.69
C LEU A 189 -3.03 20.94 -6.42
N SER A 190 -3.04 21.12 -7.75
CA SER A 190 -4.30 20.99 -8.47
C SER A 190 -4.82 19.54 -8.41
N PRO A 191 -6.15 19.34 -8.33
CA PRO A 191 -6.71 17.99 -8.36
C PRO A 191 -6.31 17.20 -9.61
N LEU A 192 -6.13 17.87 -10.75
CA LEU A 192 -5.70 17.22 -11.98
C LEU A 192 -4.27 16.68 -11.88
N GLU A 193 -3.33 17.48 -11.38
CA GLU A 193 -1.95 17.04 -11.16
C GLU A 193 -1.88 15.90 -10.14
N ALA A 194 -2.68 15.97 -9.06
CA ALA A 194 -2.77 14.93 -8.06
C ALA A 194 -3.26 13.60 -8.66
N VAL A 195 -4.32 13.63 -9.48
CA VAL A 195 -4.82 12.44 -10.19
C VAL A 195 -3.76 11.90 -11.15
N GLN A 196 -3.11 12.75 -11.94
CA GLN A 196 -2.07 12.32 -12.87
C GLN A 196 -0.90 11.66 -12.14
N LEU A 197 -0.47 12.24 -11.03
CA LEU A 197 0.58 11.67 -10.19
C LEU A 197 0.15 10.31 -9.63
N ALA A 198 -1.03 10.22 -9.01
CA ALA A 198 -1.54 8.96 -8.46
C ALA A 198 -1.71 7.87 -9.53
N MET A 199 -2.25 8.22 -10.71
CA MET A 199 -2.37 7.32 -11.86
C MET A 199 -1.01 6.78 -12.31
N SER A 200 0.03 7.63 -12.32
CA SER A 200 1.39 7.20 -12.70
C SER A 200 2.05 6.25 -11.69
N GLN A 201 1.51 6.17 -10.47
CA GLN A 201 1.99 5.30 -9.40
C GLN A 201 1.07 4.10 -9.16
N CYS A 202 -0.01 3.93 -9.94
CA CYS A 202 -0.92 2.80 -9.75
C CYS A 202 -0.19 1.47 -9.95
N PHE A 203 -0.39 0.57 -8.99
CA PHE A 203 0.04 -0.81 -9.09
C PHE A 203 -1.04 -1.59 -9.86
N ASP A 204 -0.72 -2.04 -11.07
CA ASP A 204 -1.62 -2.86 -11.89
C ASP A 204 -0.94 -4.19 -12.22
N VAL A 205 -1.69 -5.28 -12.06
CA VAL A 205 -1.35 -6.61 -12.57
C VAL A 205 -2.22 -6.82 -13.80
N ALA A 206 -1.63 -6.85 -15.00
CA ALA A 206 -2.37 -6.73 -16.27
C ALA A 206 -3.54 -7.72 -16.39
N GLU A 207 -3.36 -8.93 -15.87
CA GLU A 207 -4.31 -10.04 -15.93
C GLU A 207 -5.56 -9.82 -15.05
N VAL A 208 -5.46 -8.96 -14.03
CA VAL A 208 -6.56 -8.67 -13.10
C VAL A 208 -6.82 -7.17 -12.94
N ALA A 209 -6.18 -6.35 -13.78
CA ALA A 209 -6.20 -4.90 -13.65
C ALA A 209 -7.62 -4.34 -13.83
N LEU A 210 -7.97 -3.38 -12.97
CA LEU A 210 -9.18 -2.61 -13.15
C LEU A 210 -9.11 -1.79 -14.46
N PRO A 211 -10.25 -1.58 -15.15
CA PRO A 211 -10.30 -0.64 -16.27
C PRO A 211 -9.79 0.74 -15.86
N ARG A 212 -8.96 1.38 -16.69
CA ARG A 212 -8.38 2.72 -16.39
C ARG A 212 -9.42 3.78 -16.00
N LEU A 213 -10.61 3.70 -16.58
CA LEU A 213 -11.72 4.60 -16.23
C LEU A 213 -12.18 4.41 -14.77
N GLU A 214 -12.25 3.16 -14.31
CA GLU A 214 -12.63 2.82 -12.95
C GLU A 214 -11.56 3.26 -11.94
N VAL A 215 -10.27 3.05 -12.27
CA VAL A 215 -9.15 3.55 -11.46
C VAL A 215 -9.23 5.08 -11.32
N ARG A 216 -9.39 5.79 -12.45
CA ARG A 216 -9.52 7.26 -12.46
C ARG A 216 -10.71 7.74 -11.62
N ARG A 217 -11.87 7.07 -11.71
CA ARG A 217 -13.08 7.40 -10.94
C ARG A 217 -12.85 7.25 -9.43
N ARG A 218 -12.21 6.15 -9.00
CA ARG A 218 -11.88 5.91 -7.59
C ARG A 218 -10.89 6.94 -7.06
N LEU A 219 -9.85 7.27 -7.82
CA LEU A 219 -8.87 8.30 -7.45
C LEU A 219 -9.49 9.69 -7.32
N LEU A 220 -10.37 10.07 -8.26
CA LEU A 220 -11.12 11.34 -8.17
C LEU A 220 -11.99 11.39 -6.90
N SER A 221 -12.64 10.28 -6.56
CA SER A 221 -13.45 10.18 -5.34
C SER A 221 -12.59 10.33 -4.08
N PHE A 222 -11.45 9.62 -4.02
CA PHE A 222 -10.49 9.75 -2.93
C PHE A 222 -9.99 11.20 -2.79
N LEU A 223 -9.51 11.82 -3.88
CA LEU A 223 -8.98 13.18 -3.86
C LEU A 223 -10.02 14.26 -3.63
N SER A 224 -11.31 13.95 -3.71
CA SER A 224 -12.40 14.86 -3.30
C SER A 224 -12.58 14.91 -1.77
N ASN A 225 -11.99 13.95 -1.04
CA ASN A 225 -12.10 13.82 0.42
C ASN A 225 -10.77 14.09 1.15
N VAL A 226 -9.73 14.52 0.42
CA VAL A 226 -8.36 14.69 0.94
C VAL A 226 -7.79 15.97 0.34
N GLU A 227 -6.95 16.71 1.08
CA GLU A 227 -6.32 17.92 0.57
C GLU A 227 -5.08 17.60 -0.28
N PRO A 228 -5.09 17.86 -1.61
CA PRO A 228 -3.92 17.65 -2.43
C PRO A 228 -2.94 18.82 -2.26
N ARG A 229 -1.69 18.50 -1.98
CA ARG A 229 -0.64 19.50 -1.73
C ARG A 229 0.66 19.15 -2.47
N THR A 230 1.50 20.14 -2.67
CA THR A 230 2.92 19.92 -2.94
C THR A 230 3.66 20.11 -1.62
N PHE A 231 4.54 19.19 -1.27
CA PHE A 231 5.40 19.31 -0.09
C PHE A 231 6.86 19.42 -0.51
N SER A 232 7.37 20.65 -0.41
CA SER A 232 8.79 20.96 -0.51
C SER A 232 9.44 20.68 0.84
N PHE A 233 10.52 19.92 0.89
CA PHE A 233 11.21 19.62 2.15
C PHE A 233 12.71 19.40 1.99
N ARG A 234 13.44 19.70 3.08
CA ARG A 234 14.86 19.37 3.21
C ARG A 234 15.03 17.99 3.85
N LYS A 235 16.12 17.30 3.55
CA LYS A 235 16.46 16.02 4.18
C LYS A 235 17.01 16.24 5.60
N ALA A 236 16.16 16.67 6.53
CA ALA A 236 16.48 16.90 7.94
C ALA A 236 15.27 16.62 8.83
N ALA A 237 15.51 16.48 10.14
CA ALA A 237 14.47 16.18 11.14
C ALA A 237 13.29 17.17 11.10
N ASP A 238 13.54 18.42 10.70
CA ASP A 238 12.51 19.47 10.55
C ASP A 238 11.35 19.03 9.65
N ALA A 239 11.60 18.24 8.59
CA ALA A 239 10.55 17.75 7.71
C ALA A 239 9.58 16.79 8.44
N GLY A 240 10.09 15.90 9.29
CA GLY A 240 9.26 15.01 10.10
C GLY A 240 8.43 15.77 11.14
N HIS A 241 9.04 16.75 11.80
CA HIS A 241 8.34 17.64 12.73
C HIS A 241 7.27 18.49 12.04
N PHE A 242 7.54 18.96 10.82
CA PHE A 242 6.57 19.67 9.99
C PHE A 242 5.34 18.80 9.70
N VAL A 243 5.55 17.56 9.24
CA VAL A 243 4.45 16.61 8.99
C VAL A 243 3.66 16.33 10.26
N LYS A 244 4.33 16.13 11.40
CA LYS A 244 3.67 15.94 12.71
C LYS A 244 2.75 17.10 13.03
N LYS A 245 3.26 18.33 12.92
CA LYS A 245 2.50 19.55 13.20
C LYS A 245 1.31 19.69 12.26
N ALA A 246 1.49 19.43 10.97
CA ALA A 246 0.44 19.53 9.96
C ALA A 246 -0.72 18.55 10.21
N LEU A 247 -0.39 17.31 10.60
CA LEU A 247 -1.41 16.29 10.91
C LEU A 247 -2.12 16.55 12.24
N SER A 248 -1.42 17.06 13.25
CA SER A 248 -1.99 17.36 14.57
C SER A 248 -2.77 18.69 14.64
N ALA A 249 -2.66 19.55 13.63
CA ALA A 249 -3.46 20.76 13.58
C ALA A 249 -4.95 20.40 13.39
N SER A 250 -5.82 20.88 14.29
CA SER A 250 -7.26 20.79 14.11
C SER A 250 -7.66 21.42 12.76
N PRO A 251 -8.66 20.85 12.05
CA PRO A 251 -9.21 21.44 10.83
C PRO A 251 -9.79 22.83 11.08
#